data_AF-A0A7J8BNH5-F1
#
_entry.id   AF-A0A7J8BNH5-F1
#
_cell.length_a   1.000
_cell.length_b   1.000
_cell.length_c   1.000
_cell.angle_alpha   90.00
_cell.angle_beta   90.00
_cell.angle_gamma   90.00
#
_symmetry.space_group_name_H-M   'P 1'
#
loop_
_entity.id
_entity.type
_entity.pdbx_description
1 polymer ?
#
loop_
_entity_poly.entity_id
_entity_poly.type
_entity_poly.pdbx_seq_one_letter_code
_entity_poly.pdbx_strand_id
1 'polypeptide(L)'
;MNDHSAVAALLQDCQRALEQLSAQAPGPEGRADADTCCAALIPSELRTLVQEAKEMKWPFVPEKWQYKQDVGPEDKTNLQDLVGARLQQLLVTLKASILAGDRATAAAIVFLSDRLLYALDLSAQLLQVAKRLHRLWPDVPMAPQVVIRQARVAVNAGKLLKAEYILSRLISNSGATGTWPYRRESDKVLVQSVCVQIRGQILQKLGLWSEAAELVWASVVGYLTLPQPDRKGISMSLGILADIFISMSKKDYEKFKSNVQTDLGLLKQWGHHLLSAAEACELAAAFSPYTPLFVLTAMMLFC
;
A
#
# COMPACT_ATOMS: atom_id res chain seq x y z
N MET A 1 21.36 -6.77 -4.08
CA MET A 1 20.15 -7.62 -4.04
C MET A 1 19.97 -8.10 -2.62
N ASN A 2 18.81 -7.88 -2.01
CA ASN A 2 18.52 -8.48 -0.70
C ASN A 2 18.24 -9.97 -0.91
N ASP A 3 18.99 -10.83 -0.24
CA ASP A 3 18.71 -12.26 -0.23
C ASP A 3 17.38 -12.52 0.49
N HIS A 4 16.41 -13.08 -0.24
CA HIS A 4 15.09 -13.43 0.28
C HIS A 4 15.19 -14.29 1.54
N SER A 5 16.12 -15.26 1.57
CA SER A 5 16.28 -16.17 2.70
C SER A 5 16.78 -15.44 3.96
N ALA A 6 17.73 -14.52 3.79
CA ALA A 6 18.26 -13.69 4.88
C ALA A 6 17.18 -12.76 5.45
N VAL A 7 16.36 -12.13 4.59
CA VAL A 7 15.26 -11.25 5.01
C VAL A 7 14.19 -12.06 5.77
N ALA A 8 13.83 -13.25 5.29
CA ALA A 8 12.89 -14.14 5.96
C ALA A 8 13.40 -14.57 7.35
N ALA A 9 14.68 -14.91 7.47
CA ALA A 9 15.30 -15.27 8.74
C ALA A 9 15.24 -14.11 9.76
N LEU A 10 15.50 -12.88 9.31
CA LEU A 10 15.40 -11.67 10.16
C LEU A 10 13.95 -11.41 10.64
N LEU A 11 12.95 -11.64 9.78
CA LEU A 11 11.54 -11.54 10.19
C LEU A 11 11.16 -12.62 11.22
N GLN A 12 11.66 -13.84 11.05
CA GLN A 12 11.45 -14.93 12.01
C GLN A 12 12.13 -14.63 13.36
N ASP A 13 13.33 -14.06 13.34
CA ASP A 13 14.03 -13.55 14.52
C ASP A 13 13.20 -12.50 15.27
N CYS A 14 12.57 -11.56 14.56
CA CYS A 14 11.67 -10.57 15.15
C CYS A 14 10.44 -11.22 15.80
N GLN A 15 9.86 -12.24 15.17
CA GLN A 15 8.73 -12.98 15.75
C GLN A 15 9.13 -13.70 17.05
N ARG A 16 10.30 -14.35 17.07
CA ARG A 16 10.84 -15.01 18.28
C ARG A 16 11.08 -14.01 19.41
N ALA A 17 11.63 -12.83 19.11
CA ALA A 17 11.82 -11.78 20.10
C ALA A 17 10.48 -11.33 20.73
N LEU A 18 9.44 -11.17 19.91
CA LEU A 18 8.09 -10.83 20.41
C LEU A 18 7.47 -11.95 21.25
N GLU A 19 7.71 -13.21 20.92
CA GLU A 19 7.25 -14.35 21.72
C GLU A 19 7.90 -14.38 23.10
N GLN A 20 9.22 -14.19 23.15
CA GLN A 20 9.96 -14.13 24.41
C GLN A 20 9.45 -13.00 25.31
N LEU A 21 9.21 -11.82 24.73
CA LEU A 21 8.65 -10.69 25.46
C LEU A 21 7.22 -10.93 25.94
N SER A 22 6.39 -11.63 25.16
CA SER A 22 5.03 -11.98 25.57
C SER A 22 4.97 -13.05 26.67
N ALA A 23 5.98 -13.92 26.76
CA ALA A 23 6.08 -14.95 27.79
C ALA A 23 6.62 -14.41 29.12
N GLN A 24 7.40 -13.33 29.09
CA GLN A 24 7.85 -12.60 30.26
C GLN A 24 6.72 -11.66 30.71
N ALA A 25 5.90 -12.08 31.69
CA ALA A 25 4.80 -11.27 32.22
C ALA A 25 5.27 -9.84 32.61
N PRO A 26 4.54 -8.77 32.26
CA PRO A 26 4.98 -7.41 32.57
C PRO A 26 4.77 -7.11 34.07
N GLY A 27 5.83 -6.77 34.78
CA GLY A 27 5.73 -6.07 36.08
C GLY A 27 5.28 -4.61 35.89
N PRO A 28 4.74 -3.95 36.94
CA PRO A 28 4.05 -2.65 36.83
C PRO A 28 4.96 -1.44 36.60
N GLU A 29 6.27 -1.62 36.46
CA GLU A 29 7.24 -0.53 36.49
C GLU A 29 8.05 -0.44 35.21
N GLY A 30 7.78 0.62 34.44
CA GLY A 30 8.80 1.42 33.76
C GLY A 30 9.78 0.69 32.86
N ARG A 31 9.34 0.21 31.70
CA ARG A 31 10.23 0.31 30.54
C ARG A 31 10.14 1.75 30.07
N ALA A 32 11.05 2.58 30.56
CA ALA A 32 11.27 3.92 30.03
C ALA A 32 11.32 3.83 28.49
N ASP A 33 10.68 4.78 27.79
CA ASP A 33 10.85 4.94 26.35
C ASP A 33 12.36 5.08 26.08
N ALA A 34 13.02 3.96 25.77
CA ALA A 34 14.41 3.93 25.36
C ALA A 34 14.51 4.37 23.90
N ASP A 35 13.87 5.51 23.59
CA ASP A 35 13.80 6.15 22.27
C ASP A 35 15.23 6.44 21.73
N THR A 36 16.22 6.46 22.64
CA THR A 36 17.61 6.84 22.36
C THR A 36 18.51 5.71 21.84
N CYS A 37 18.24 4.43 22.15
CA CYS A 37 19.21 3.36 21.84
C CYS A 37 19.14 2.88 20.37
N CYS A 38 17.92 2.78 19.81
CA CYS A 38 17.73 2.26 18.46
C CYS A 38 17.93 3.33 17.36
N ALA A 39 17.83 4.62 17.71
CA ALA A 39 17.99 5.72 16.77
C ALA A 39 19.37 5.73 16.08
N ALA A 40 20.42 5.29 16.77
CA ALA A 40 21.78 5.20 16.23
C ALA A 40 21.93 4.11 15.15
N LEU A 41 21.10 3.06 15.20
CA LEU A 41 21.13 1.95 14.24
C LEU A 41 20.41 2.29 12.93
N ILE A 42 19.54 3.31 12.94
CA ILE A 42 18.81 3.78 11.76
C ILE A 42 19.81 4.46 10.80
N PRO A 43 19.88 4.00 9.53
CA PRO A 43 20.67 4.66 8.48
C PRO A 43 20.35 6.16 8.41
N SER A 44 21.36 7.02 8.33
CA SER A 44 21.17 8.47 8.34
C SER A 44 20.20 8.95 7.25
N GLU A 45 20.22 8.29 6.09
CA GLU A 45 19.36 8.59 4.95
C GLU A 45 17.88 8.25 5.20
N LEU A 46 17.59 7.37 6.17
CA LEU A 46 16.25 6.91 6.51
C LEU A 46 15.71 7.48 7.82
N ARG A 47 16.54 8.16 8.63
CA ARG A 47 16.11 8.71 9.93
C ARG A 47 14.90 9.61 9.82
N THR A 48 14.93 10.55 8.87
CA THR A 48 13.80 11.44 8.62
C THR A 48 12.56 10.63 8.28
N LEU A 49 12.67 9.68 7.36
CA LEU A 49 11.53 8.87 6.92
C LEU A 49 10.94 8.01 8.05
N VAL A 50 11.77 7.43 8.91
CA VAL A 50 11.32 6.70 10.11
C VAL A 50 10.61 7.64 11.07
N GLN A 51 11.16 8.84 11.31
CA GLN A 51 10.55 9.83 12.19
C GLN A 51 9.18 10.29 11.65
N GLU A 52 9.07 10.54 10.35
CA GLU A 52 7.80 10.90 9.71
C GLU A 52 6.76 9.80 9.80
N ALA A 53 7.19 8.54 9.69
CA ALA A 53 6.33 7.37 9.90
C ALA A 53 5.87 7.24 11.37
N LYS A 54 6.77 7.49 12.35
CA LYS A 54 6.43 7.55 13.79
C LYS A 54 5.40 8.65 14.08
N GLU A 55 5.56 9.79 13.42
CA GLU A 55 4.64 10.93 13.51
C GLU A 55 3.34 10.72 12.73
N MET A 56 3.18 9.60 12.04
CA MET A 56 1.97 9.25 11.29
C MET A 56 1.62 10.35 10.27
N LYS A 57 2.63 10.90 9.59
CA LYS A 57 2.44 12.02 8.66
C LYS A 57 1.54 11.68 7.47
N TRP A 58 1.48 10.40 7.10
CA TRP A 58 0.75 9.92 5.92
C TRP A 58 0.29 8.47 6.12
N PRO A 59 -0.87 8.05 5.58
CA PRO A 59 -1.36 6.66 5.72
C PRO A 59 -0.65 5.64 4.81
N PHE A 60 0.09 6.13 3.79
CA PHE A 60 0.93 5.34 2.88
C PHE A 60 2.26 6.04 2.67
N VAL A 61 3.35 5.28 2.56
CA VAL A 61 4.67 5.84 2.26
C VAL A 61 4.65 6.48 0.86
N PRO A 62 4.78 7.81 0.74
CA PRO A 62 4.66 8.48 -0.54
C PRO A 62 5.94 8.29 -1.37
N GLU A 63 5.81 8.19 -2.69
CA GLU A 63 6.96 8.43 -3.58
C GLU A 63 7.15 9.95 -3.77
N LYS A 64 8.39 10.39 -4.04
CA LYS A 64 8.68 11.83 -4.17
C LYS A 64 7.92 12.51 -5.33
N TRP A 65 7.70 11.79 -6.42
CA TRP A 65 6.96 12.26 -7.59
C TRP A 65 5.44 12.12 -7.48
N GLN A 66 4.93 11.36 -6.49
CA GLN A 66 3.54 10.84 -6.48
C GLN A 66 2.47 11.94 -6.53
N TYR A 67 2.72 13.05 -5.86
CA TYR A 67 1.75 14.15 -5.68
C TYR A 67 2.20 15.47 -6.34
N LYS A 68 3.36 15.48 -7.01
CA LYS A 68 3.90 16.68 -7.65
C LYS A 68 3.46 16.79 -9.11
N GLN A 69 3.07 18.00 -9.51
CA GLN A 69 2.83 18.34 -10.93
C GLN A 69 4.16 18.60 -11.63
N ASP A 70 4.97 19.53 -11.10
CA ASP A 70 6.30 19.83 -11.61
C ASP A 70 7.35 18.94 -10.92
N VAL A 71 7.79 17.90 -11.61
CA VAL A 71 8.72 16.89 -11.08
C VAL A 71 10.16 17.23 -11.47
N GLY A 72 10.95 17.66 -10.47
CA GLY A 72 12.39 17.91 -10.63
C GLY A 72 13.22 16.62 -10.73
N PRO A 73 14.52 16.71 -11.08
CA PRO A 73 15.42 15.55 -11.13
C PRO A 73 15.48 14.75 -9.82
N GLU A 74 15.50 15.43 -8.68
CA GLU A 74 15.55 14.85 -7.34
C GLU A 74 14.30 14.01 -6.97
N ASP A 75 13.16 14.32 -7.60
CA ASP A 75 11.87 13.67 -7.35
C ASP A 75 11.69 12.38 -8.16
N LYS A 76 12.52 12.16 -9.19
CA LYS A 76 12.48 10.98 -10.06
C LYS A 76 13.10 9.74 -9.42
N THR A 77 13.57 9.85 -8.18
CA THR A 77 14.14 8.73 -7.42
C THR A 77 13.04 7.94 -6.71
N ASN A 78 13.06 6.62 -6.85
CA ASN A 78 12.08 5.74 -6.20
C ASN A 78 12.50 5.51 -4.75
N LEU A 79 11.61 5.79 -3.80
CA LEU A 79 11.95 5.64 -2.38
C LEU A 79 12.14 4.17 -2.01
N GLN A 80 11.55 3.27 -2.80
CA GLN A 80 11.77 1.83 -2.68
C GLN A 80 13.24 1.43 -2.91
N ASP A 81 13.98 2.11 -3.77
CA ASP A 81 15.40 1.78 -4.00
C ASP A 81 16.25 2.13 -2.79
N LEU A 82 15.97 3.27 -2.17
CA LEU A 82 16.64 3.72 -0.95
C LEU A 82 16.36 2.79 0.23
N VAL A 83 15.08 2.49 0.47
CA VAL A 83 14.68 1.56 1.54
C VAL A 83 15.20 0.15 1.24
N GLY A 84 15.19 -0.26 -0.04
CA GLY A 84 15.67 -1.55 -0.51
C GLY A 84 17.15 -1.74 -0.22
N ALA A 85 17.98 -0.72 -0.47
CA ALA A 85 19.41 -0.75 -0.20
C ALA A 85 19.77 -0.86 1.29
N ARG A 86 18.81 -0.68 2.21
CA ARG A 86 19.01 -0.72 3.66
C ARG A 86 18.04 -1.66 4.39
N LEU A 87 17.30 -2.49 3.66
CA LEU A 87 16.22 -3.32 4.22
C LEU A 87 16.71 -4.23 5.35
N GLN A 88 17.83 -4.92 5.17
CA GLN A 88 18.36 -5.81 6.21
C GLN A 88 18.73 -5.04 7.49
N GLN A 89 19.36 -3.86 7.35
CA GLN A 89 19.69 -3.00 8.50
C GLN A 89 18.43 -2.46 9.21
N LEU A 90 17.38 -2.13 8.45
CA LEU A 90 16.08 -1.78 9.03
C LEU A 90 15.51 -2.94 9.85
N LEU A 91 15.57 -4.18 9.36
CA LEU A 91 15.07 -5.35 10.09
C LEU A 91 15.90 -5.70 11.33
N VAL A 92 17.22 -5.48 11.29
CA VAL A 92 18.06 -5.55 12.49
C VAL A 92 17.63 -4.49 13.50
N THR A 93 17.36 -3.27 13.04
CA THR A 93 16.87 -2.17 13.89
C THR A 93 15.47 -2.45 14.44
N LEU A 94 14.60 -3.10 13.66
CA LEU A 94 13.28 -3.55 14.11
C LEU A 94 13.41 -4.53 15.28
N LYS A 95 14.27 -5.54 15.15
CA LYS A 95 14.54 -6.50 16.24
C LYS A 95 15.07 -5.79 17.49
N ALA A 96 16.03 -4.87 17.32
CA ALA A 96 16.57 -4.08 18.42
C ALA A 96 15.48 -3.23 19.10
N SER A 97 14.61 -2.59 18.32
CA SER A 97 13.49 -1.77 18.81
C SER A 97 12.48 -2.60 19.60
N ILE A 98 12.16 -3.80 19.09
CA ILE A 98 11.31 -4.77 19.79
C ILE A 98 11.90 -5.11 21.17
N LEU A 99 13.17 -5.50 21.22
CA LEU A 99 13.85 -5.89 22.47
C LEU A 99 13.97 -4.72 23.45
N ALA A 100 14.19 -3.50 22.95
CA ALA A 100 14.25 -2.28 23.75
C ALA A 100 12.87 -1.78 24.21
N GLY A 101 11.77 -2.32 23.67
CA GLY A 101 10.42 -1.83 23.94
C GLY A 101 10.05 -0.53 23.20
N ASP A 102 10.85 -0.09 22.24
CA ASP A 102 10.56 1.06 21.38
C ASP A 102 9.50 0.67 20.33
N ARG A 103 8.26 0.77 20.80
CA ARG A 103 7.07 0.39 20.05
C ARG A 103 6.80 1.27 18.83
N ALA A 104 7.15 2.56 18.92
CA ALA A 104 6.91 3.53 17.85
C ALA A 104 7.86 3.29 16.68
N THR A 105 9.17 3.12 16.96
CA THR A 105 10.16 2.81 15.93
C THR A 105 9.89 1.44 15.31
N ALA A 106 9.50 0.44 16.10
CA ALA A 106 9.14 -0.87 15.57
C ALA A 106 7.96 -0.80 14.57
N ALA A 107 6.88 -0.10 14.93
CA ALA A 107 5.72 0.08 14.04
C ALA A 107 6.08 0.89 12.77
N ALA A 108 6.89 1.94 12.91
CA ALA A 108 7.38 2.73 11.79
C ALA A 108 8.21 1.89 10.80
N ILE A 109 9.13 1.05 11.29
CA ILE A 109 9.93 0.18 10.42
C ILE A 109 9.07 -0.86 9.71
N VAL A 110 8.08 -1.44 10.40
CA VAL A 110 7.08 -2.33 9.76
C VAL A 110 6.36 -1.61 8.62
N PHE A 111 5.95 -0.37 8.84
CA PHE A 111 5.28 0.45 7.84
C PHE A 111 6.17 0.75 6.63
N LEU A 112 7.43 1.16 6.84
CA LEU A 112 8.37 1.46 5.76
C LEU A 112 8.74 0.22 4.94
N SER A 113 8.91 -0.92 5.60
CA SER A 113 9.35 -2.16 4.97
C SER A 113 8.21 -2.89 4.22
N ASP A 114 6.95 -2.55 4.51
CA ASP A 114 5.77 -3.24 3.98
C ASP A 114 5.74 -3.37 2.46
N ARG A 115 6.00 -2.28 1.73
CA ARG A 115 5.91 -2.28 0.26
C ARG A 115 6.98 -3.17 -0.37
N LEU A 116 8.21 -3.14 0.15
CA LEU A 116 9.30 -3.99 -0.32
C LEU A 116 9.06 -5.45 0.02
N LEU A 117 8.65 -5.74 1.25
CA LEU A 117 8.39 -7.11 1.70
C LEU A 117 7.17 -7.71 1.00
N TYR A 118 6.29 -6.91 0.41
CA TYR A 118 5.28 -7.40 -0.53
C TYR A 118 5.86 -7.80 -1.87
N ALA A 119 6.75 -7.00 -2.45
CA ALA A 119 7.43 -7.35 -3.69
C ALA A 119 8.29 -8.62 -3.55
N LEU A 120 8.80 -8.89 -2.35
CA LEU A 120 9.56 -10.10 -2.02
C LEU A 120 8.71 -11.29 -1.55
N ASP A 121 7.37 -11.20 -1.57
CA ASP A 121 6.46 -12.25 -1.08
C ASP A 121 6.63 -12.64 0.41
N LEU A 122 7.15 -11.72 1.22
CA LEU A 122 7.38 -11.90 2.67
C LEU A 122 6.33 -11.18 3.55
N SER A 123 5.27 -10.65 2.93
CA SER A 123 4.21 -9.92 3.64
C SER A 123 3.48 -10.77 4.68
N ALA A 124 3.29 -12.06 4.45
CA ALA A 124 2.66 -12.94 5.44
C ALA A 124 3.46 -12.96 6.76
N GLN A 125 4.79 -13.01 6.67
CA GLN A 125 5.68 -13.02 7.83
C GLN A 125 5.73 -11.65 8.52
N LEU A 126 5.79 -10.56 7.76
CA LEU A 126 5.71 -9.20 8.30
C LEU A 126 4.38 -8.96 9.04
N LEU A 127 3.26 -9.42 8.48
CA LEU A 127 1.95 -9.29 9.11
C LEU A 127 1.84 -10.10 10.42
N GLN A 128 2.57 -11.21 10.57
CA GLN A 128 2.66 -11.89 11.86
C GLN A 128 3.44 -11.06 12.89
N VAL A 129 4.52 -10.38 12.47
CA VAL A 129 5.23 -9.43 13.33
C VAL A 129 4.29 -8.31 13.76
N ALA A 130 3.61 -7.66 12.81
CA ALA A 130 2.64 -6.59 13.09
C ALA A 130 1.51 -7.04 14.03
N LYS A 131 0.97 -8.24 13.81
CA LYS A 131 -0.07 -8.82 14.68
C LYS A 131 0.42 -9.05 16.10
N ARG A 132 1.64 -9.54 16.27
CA ARG A 132 2.24 -9.77 17.59
C ARG A 132 2.59 -8.47 18.30
N LEU A 133 3.10 -7.47 17.57
CA LEU A 133 3.28 -6.11 18.07
C LEU A 133 1.97 -5.55 18.63
N HIS A 134 0.89 -5.63 17.86
CA HIS A 134 -0.42 -5.15 18.31
C HIS A 134 -0.97 -5.92 19.52
N ARG A 135 -0.69 -7.21 19.66
CA ARG A 135 -1.06 -7.99 20.85
C ARG A 135 -0.30 -7.54 22.10
N LEU A 136 0.98 -7.23 21.95
CA LEU A 136 1.83 -6.80 23.05
C LEU A 136 1.55 -5.34 23.43
N TRP A 137 1.30 -4.50 22.43
CA TRP A 137 1.05 -3.06 22.57
C TRP A 137 -0.19 -2.64 21.77
N PRO A 138 -1.41 -2.84 22.31
CA PRO A 138 -2.66 -2.56 21.59
C PRO A 138 -2.83 -1.11 21.15
N ASP A 139 -2.28 -0.17 21.91
CA ASP A 139 -2.41 1.27 21.64
C ASP A 139 -1.51 1.76 20.50
N VAL A 140 -0.55 0.95 20.05
CA VAL A 140 0.39 1.34 19.00
C VAL A 140 -0.36 1.48 17.67
N PRO A 141 -0.30 2.65 17.04
CA PRO A 141 -1.01 2.91 15.79
C PRO A 141 -0.37 2.09 14.67
N MET A 142 -1.19 1.33 13.96
CA MET A 142 -0.78 0.55 12.79
C MET A 142 -1.25 1.24 11.51
N ALA A 143 -0.31 1.50 10.60
CA ALA A 143 -0.59 2.24 9.37
C ALA A 143 -1.68 1.55 8.53
N PRO A 144 -2.62 2.32 7.93
CA PRO A 144 -3.63 1.78 7.02
C PRO A 144 -3.03 0.95 5.88
N GLN A 145 -1.86 1.32 5.37
CA GLN A 145 -1.11 0.52 4.38
C GLN A 145 -0.90 -0.93 4.82
N VAL A 146 -0.52 -1.17 6.07
CA VAL A 146 -0.25 -2.51 6.62
C VAL A 146 -1.56 -3.29 6.82
N VAL A 147 -2.64 -2.60 7.20
CA VAL A 147 -3.97 -3.22 7.30
C VAL A 147 -4.47 -3.64 5.91
N ILE A 148 -4.31 -2.77 4.93
CA ILE A 148 -4.65 -3.05 3.53
C ILE A 148 -3.75 -4.17 2.96
N ARG A 149 -2.50 -4.28 3.40
CA ARG A 149 -1.63 -5.42 3.04
C ARG A 149 -2.26 -6.75 3.43
N GLN A 150 -2.88 -6.82 4.61
CA GLN A 150 -3.58 -8.02 5.04
C GLN A 150 -4.74 -8.39 4.11
N ALA A 151 -5.48 -7.40 3.61
CA ALA A 151 -6.50 -7.63 2.59
C ALA A 151 -5.88 -8.17 1.29
N ARG A 152 -4.81 -7.55 0.77
CA ARG A 152 -4.12 -8.02 -0.45
C ARG A 152 -3.60 -9.46 -0.34
N VAL A 153 -2.96 -9.81 0.78
CA VAL A 153 -2.52 -11.20 1.05
C VAL A 153 -3.71 -12.16 1.12
N ALA A 154 -4.83 -11.75 1.71
CA ALA A 154 -6.04 -12.57 1.74
C ALA A 154 -6.64 -12.76 0.33
N VAL A 155 -6.67 -11.73 -0.51
CA VAL A 155 -7.09 -11.84 -1.92
C VAL A 155 -6.20 -12.83 -2.68
N ASN A 156 -4.87 -12.72 -2.57
CA ASN A 156 -3.93 -13.59 -3.26
C ASN A 156 -4.08 -15.07 -2.81
N ALA A 157 -4.45 -15.30 -1.55
CA ALA A 157 -4.73 -16.62 -1.01
C ALA A 157 -6.16 -17.13 -1.28
N GLY A 158 -6.97 -16.45 -2.10
CA GLY A 158 -8.36 -16.81 -2.40
C GLY A 158 -9.35 -16.58 -1.25
N LYS A 159 -8.94 -15.92 -0.16
CA LYS A 159 -9.77 -15.63 1.02
C LYS A 159 -10.56 -14.33 0.83
N LEU A 160 -11.41 -14.30 -0.20
CA LEU A 160 -12.06 -13.08 -0.69
C LEU A 160 -12.97 -12.43 0.37
N LEU A 161 -13.79 -13.22 1.09
CA LEU A 161 -14.67 -12.70 2.14
C LEU A 161 -13.88 -12.01 3.28
N LYS A 162 -12.72 -12.56 3.64
CA LYS A 162 -11.85 -11.97 4.65
C LYS A 162 -11.28 -10.63 4.16
N ALA A 163 -10.82 -10.58 2.91
CA ALA A 163 -10.34 -9.33 2.32
C ALA A 163 -11.46 -8.29 2.28
N GLU A 164 -12.64 -8.69 1.81
CA GLU A 164 -13.81 -7.84 1.69
C GLU A 164 -14.24 -7.27 3.05
N TYR A 165 -14.22 -8.06 4.12
CA TYR A 165 -14.52 -7.56 5.47
C TYR A 165 -13.57 -6.43 5.90
N ILE A 166 -12.26 -6.61 5.65
CA ILE A 166 -11.24 -5.59 5.99
C ILE A 166 -11.48 -4.31 5.19
N LEU A 167 -11.66 -4.43 3.88
CA LEU A 167 -11.88 -3.29 2.98
C LEU A 167 -13.21 -2.59 3.27
N SER A 168 -14.28 -3.34 3.51
CA SER A 168 -15.60 -2.82 3.89
C SER A 168 -15.53 -1.95 5.12
N ARG A 169 -14.84 -2.44 6.16
CA ARG A 169 -14.69 -1.70 7.40
C ARG A 169 -13.94 -0.40 7.21
N LEU A 170 -12.86 -0.40 6.41
CA LEU A 170 -12.13 0.83 6.10
C LEU A 170 -12.99 1.79 5.27
N ILE A 171 -13.77 1.30 4.31
CA ILE A 171 -14.61 2.15 3.47
C ILE A 171 -15.76 2.76 4.27
N SER A 172 -16.51 1.96 5.02
CA SER A 172 -17.68 2.42 5.78
C SER A 172 -17.32 3.30 6.97
N ASN A 173 -16.11 3.14 7.52
CA ASN A 173 -15.64 3.89 8.68
C ASN A 173 -14.67 5.04 8.31
N SER A 174 -14.80 5.61 7.11
CA SER A 174 -14.00 6.75 6.65
C SER A 174 -12.47 6.54 6.80
N GLY A 175 -11.98 5.36 6.42
CA GLY A 175 -10.58 4.96 6.53
C GLY A 175 -10.09 4.68 7.95
N ALA A 176 -10.89 4.89 9.00
CA ALA A 176 -10.41 4.78 10.38
C ALA A 176 -10.04 3.33 10.74
N THR A 177 -8.84 3.18 11.34
CA THR A 177 -8.29 1.88 11.76
C THR A 177 -7.46 2.02 13.03
N GLY A 178 -7.77 1.20 14.04
CA GLY A 178 -7.09 1.23 15.34
C GLY A 178 -7.03 2.64 15.93
N THR A 179 -5.84 3.02 16.40
CA THR A 179 -5.53 4.35 16.97
C THR A 179 -4.83 5.28 15.97
N TRP A 180 -4.82 4.96 14.66
CA TRP A 180 -4.11 5.76 13.65
C TRP A 180 -4.79 7.13 13.44
N PRO A 181 -4.12 8.25 13.76
CA PRO A 181 -4.63 9.59 13.50
C PRO A 181 -4.35 9.98 12.04
N TYR A 182 -5.32 10.63 11.42
CA TYR A 182 -5.16 11.26 10.12
C TYR A 182 -4.81 12.73 10.28
N ARG A 183 -3.78 13.19 9.57
CA ARG A 183 -3.37 14.61 9.59
C ARG A 183 -4.32 15.47 8.75
N ARG A 184 -4.91 14.90 7.70
CA ARG A 184 -5.84 15.56 6.80
C ARG A 184 -7.03 14.64 6.52
N GLU A 185 -8.21 15.21 6.31
CA GLU A 185 -9.39 14.44 5.90
C GLU A 185 -9.20 13.80 4.51
N SER A 186 -8.41 14.42 3.62
CA SER A 186 -8.06 13.86 2.31
C SER A 186 -7.33 12.51 2.40
N ASP A 187 -6.58 12.27 3.48
CA ASP A 187 -5.87 11.01 3.68
C ASP A 187 -6.83 9.84 3.92
N LYS A 188 -8.01 10.12 4.50
CA LYS A 188 -9.09 9.12 4.65
C LYS A 188 -9.68 8.77 3.29
N VAL A 189 -9.93 9.78 2.46
CA VAL A 189 -10.39 9.60 1.07
C VAL A 189 -9.39 8.74 0.30
N LEU A 190 -8.08 9.04 0.41
CA LEU A 190 -7.02 8.23 -0.20
C LEU A 190 -7.09 6.75 0.23
N VAL A 191 -7.24 6.48 1.53
CA VAL A 191 -7.39 5.12 2.05
C VAL A 191 -8.63 4.43 1.48
N GLN A 192 -9.76 5.14 1.40
CA GLN A 192 -10.98 4.61 0.80
C GLN A 192 -10.80 4.32 -0.70
N SER A 193 -10.16 5.21 -1.46
CA SER A 193 -9.88 5.03 -2.89
C SER A 193 -9.03 3.77 -3.14
N VAL A 194 -7.98 3.54 -2.33
CA VAL A 194 -7.19 2.30 -2.40
C VAL A 194 -8.04 1.08 -2.07
N CYS A 195 -8.92 1.15 -1.07
CA CYS A 195 -9.78 0.02 -0.73
C CYS A 195 -10.79 -0.30 -1.84
N VAL A 196 -11.39 0.73 -2.45
CA VAL A 196 -12.32 0.61 -3.57
C VAL A 196 -11.63 0.02 -4.80
N GLN A 197 -10.39 0.45 -5.09
CA GLN A 197 -9.56 -0.14 -6.14
C GLN A 197 -9.38 -1.66 -5.91
N ILE A 198 -9.01 -2.07 -4.70
CA ILE A 198 -8.80 -3.50 -4.37
C ILE A 198 -10.12 -4.29 -4.45
N ARG A 199 -11.25 -3.70 -4.04
CA ARG A 199 -12.56 -4.33 -4.25
C ARG A 199 -12.84 -4.56 -5.73
N GLY A 200 -12.50 -3.59 -6.59
CA GLY A 200 -12.53 -3.76 -8.05
C GLY A 200 -11.70 -4.97 -8.50
N GLN A 201 -10.49 -5.16 -7.96
CA GLN A 201 -9.65 -6.33 -8.24
C GLN A 201 -10.26 -7.66 -7.73
N ILE A 202 -11.01 -7.64 -6.63
CA ILE A 202 -11.76 -8.81 -6.15
C ILE A 202 -12.86 -9.18 -7.15
N LEU A 203 -13.64 -8.20 -7.61
CA LEU A 203 -14.69 -8.42 -8.60
C LEU A 203 -14.12 -8.87 -9.96
N GLN A 204 -12.98 -8.32 -10.37
CA GLN A 204 -12.22 -8.76 -11.54
C GLN A 204 -11.86 -10.24 -11.43
N LYS A 205 -11.34 -10.70 -10.28
CA LYS A 205 -11.03 -12.13 -10.04
C LYS A 205 -12.27 -13.04 -10.07
N LEU A 206 -13.45 -12.50 -9.78
CA LEU A 206 -14.73 -13.20 -9.84
C LEU A 206 -15.36 -13.19 -11.24
N GLY A 207 -14.78 -12.48 -12.21
CA GLY A 207 -15.34 -12.33 -13.55
C GLY A 207 -16.54 -11.37 -13.62
N LEU A 208 -16.75 -10.56 -12.59
CA LEU A 208 -17.81 -9.54 -12.54
C LEU A 208 -17.30 -8.24 -13.18
N TRP A 209 -17.08 -8.28 -14.49
CA TRP A 209 -16.29 -7.27 -15.20
C TRP A 209 -16.89 -5.86 -15.14
N SER A 210 -18.22 -5.73 -15.33
CA SER A 210 -18.90 -4.42 -15.35
C SER A 210 -18.77 -3.72 -13.99
N GLU A 211 -19.12 -4.44 -12.93
CA GLU A 211 -19.07 -3.95 -11.56
C GLU A 211 -17.62 -3.72 -11.10
N ALA A 212 -16.68 -4.56 -11.55
CA ALA A 212 -15.25 -4.35 -11.32
C ALA A 212 -14.78 -3.02 -11.93
N ALA A 213 -15.14 -2.74 -13.19
CA ALA A 213 -14.78 -1.49 -13.85
C ALA A 213 -15.41 -0.27 -13.18
N GLU A 214 -16.67 -0.36 -12.72
CA GLU A 214 -17.32 0.71 -11.96
C GLU A 214 -16.57 1.03 -10.66
N LEU A 215 -16.15 0.02 -9.90
CA LEU A 215 -15.36 0.24 -8.69
C LEU A 215 -13.96 0.79 -9.00
N VAL A 216 -13.28 0.27 -10.03
CA VAL A 216 -11.97 0.79 -10.43
C VAL A 216 -12.09 2.24 -10.89
N TRP A 217 -13.13 2.60 -11.64
CA TRP A 217 -13.40 3.98 -12.03
C TRP A 217 -13.69 4.88 -10.81
N ALA A 218 -14.51 4.42 -9.88
CA ALA A 218 -14.77 5.13 -8.63
C ALA A 218 -13.48 5.39 -7.83
N SER A 219 -12.51 4.47 -7.87
CA SER A 219 -11.19 4.71 -7.28
C SER A 219 -10.40 5.81 -7.99
N VAL A 220 -10.45 5.88 -9.33
CA VAL A 220 -9.80 6.96 -10.12
C VAL A 220 -10.39 8.32 -9.75
N VAL A 221 -11.71 8.42 -9.68
CA VAL A 221 -12.40 9.65 -9.24
C VAL A 221 -11.95 10.03 -7.84
N GLY A 222 -11.91 9.06 -6.90
CA GLY A 222 -11.41 9.29 -5.54
C GLY A 222 -9.99 9.85 -5.51
N TYR A 223 -9.05 9.28 -6.28
CA TYR A 223 -7.68 9.79 -6.38
C TYR A 223 -7.59 11.19 -6.99
N LEU A 224 -8.45 11.52 -7.96
CA LEU A 224 -8.51 12.85 -8.58
C LEU A 224 -9.09 13.92 -7.65
N THR A 225 -9.95 13.55 -6.70
CA THR A 225 -10.54 14.49 -5.72
C THR A 225 -9.59 14.93 -4.60
N LEU A 226 -8.43 14.30 -4.48
CA LEU A 226 -7.43 14.67 -3.48
C LEU A 226 -6.86 16.08 -3.79
N PRO A 227 -6.47 16.86 -2.77
CA PRO A 227 -5.86 18.19 -2.97
C PRO A 227 -4.65 18.16 -3.92
N GLN A 228 -3.90 17.06 -3.86
CA GLN A 228 -2.90 16.69 -4.85
C GLN A 228 -3.27 15.29 -5.34
N PRO A 229 -3.63 15.12 -6.63
CA PRO A 229 -4.04 13.82 -7.15
C PRO A 229 -2.99 12.74 -6.96
N ASP A 230 -3.41 11.53 -6.57
CA ASP A 230 -2.50 10.38 -6.45
C ASP A 230 -2.18 9.80 -7.82
N ARG A 231 -1.10 10.28 -8.45
CA ARG A 231 -0.68 9.83 -9.78
C ARG A 231 -0.38 8.33 -9.82
N LYS A 232 0.17 7.79 -8.73
CA LYS A 232 0.48 6.35 -8.61
C LYS A 232 -0.81 5.53 -8.53
N GLY A 233 -1.75 5.95 -7.69
CA GLY A 233 -3.08 5.35 -7.57
C GLY A 233 -3.84 5.34 -8.89
N ILE A 234 -3.86 6.48 -9.58
CA ILE A 234 -4.49 6.65 -10.90
C ILE A 234 -3.85 5.72 -11.93
N SER A 235 -2.52 5.73 -12.05
CA SER A 235 -1.78 4.84 -12.97
C SER A 235 -2.13 3.37 -12.76
N MET A 236 -2.09 2.90 -11.51
CA MET A 236 -2.44 1.50 -11.19
C MET A 236 -3.91 1.18 -11.50
N SER A 237 -4.85 2.08 -11.19
CA SER A 237 -6.26 1.86 -11.50
C SER A 237 -6.53 1.81 -13.00
N LEU A 238 -5.87 2.65 -13.79
CA LEU A 238 -6.00 2.64 -15.25
C LEU A 238 -5.44 1.34 -15.86
N GLY A 239 -4.31 0.85 -15.36
CA GLY A 239 -3.79 -0.46 -15.78
C GLY A 239 -4.77 -1.60 -15.47
N ILE A 240 -5.34 -1.63 -14.26
CA ILE A 240 -6.38 -2.61 -13.90
C ILE A 240 -7.62 -2.46 -14.79
N LEU A 241 -8.03 -1.23 -15.08
CA LEU A 241 -9.20 -0.95 -15.93
C LEU A 241 -8.96 -1.44 -17.37
N ALA A 242 -7.75 -1.28 -17.90
CA ALA A 242 -7.35 -1.82 -19.20
C ALA A 242 -7.48 -3.36 -19.23
N ASP A 243 -6.97 -4.06 -18.21
CA ASP A 243 -7.11 -5.52 -18.08
C ASP A 243 -8.58 -5.95 -18.06
N ILE A 244 -9.41 -5.20 -17.33
CA ILE A 244 -10.86 -5.47 -17.27
C ILE A 244 -11.49 -5.26 -18.65
N PHE A 245 -11.18 -4.15 -19.34
CA PHE A 245 -11.69 -3.87 -20.68
C PHE A 245 -11.27 -4.93 -21.71
N ILE A 246 -10.05 -5.48 -21.62
CA ILE A 246 -9.61 -6.59 -22.47
C ILE A 246 -10.47 -7.84 -22.21
N SER A 247 -10.81 -8.10 -20.94
CA SER A 247 -11.58 -9.27 -20.51
C SER A 247 -13.10 -9.14 -20.72
N MET A 248 -13.60 -7.91 -20.88
CA MET A 248 -15.03 -7.63 -21.06
C MET A 248 -15.56 -8.15 -22.39
N SER A 249 -16.81 -8.62 -22.37
CA SER A 249 -17.58 -8.74 -23.61
C SER A 249 -18.02 -7.36 -24.11
N LYS A 250 -18.39 -7.26 -25.39
CA LYS A 250 -18.99 -6.04 -25.95
C LYS A 250 -20.21 -5.58 -25.16
N LYS A 251 -21.03 -6.53 -24.66
CA LYS A 251 -22.23 -6.23 -23.88
C LYS A 251 -21.87 -5.62 -22.52
N ASP A 252 -20.86 -6.16 -21.84
CA ASP A 252 -20.39 -5.62 -20.55
C ASP A 252 -19.81 -4.22 -20.71
N TYR A 253 -19.05 -4.01 -21.79
CA TYR A 253 -18.49 -2.71 -22.10
C TYR A 253 -19.56 -1.65 -22.39
N GLU A 254 -20.60 -1.99 -23.17
CA GLU A 254 -21.72 -1.08 -23.40
C GLU A 254 -22.52 -0.80 -22.11
N LYS A 255 -22.73 -1.82 -21.26
CA LYS A 255 -23.36 -1.63 -19.93
C LYS A 255 -22.55 -0.67 -19.05
N PHE A 256 -21.23 -0.85 -19.01
CA PHE A 256 -20.33 0.05 -18.29
C PHE A 256 -20.42 1.47 -18.84
N LYS A 257 -20.36 1.64 -20.16
CA LYS A 257 -20.45 2.94 -20.82
C LYS A 257 -21.78 3.65 -20.56
N SER A 258 -22.90 2.91 -20.52
CA SER A 258 -24.21 3.49 -20.21
C SER A 258 -24.36 3.90 -18.74
N ASN A 259 -23.69 3.20 -17.82
CA ASN A 259 -23.77 3.49 -16.39
C ASN A 259 -22.88 4.66 -15.97
N VAL A 260 -21.72 4.86 -16.62
CA VAL A 260 -20.76 5.93 -16.29
C VAL A 260 -21.11 7.25 -17.02
N GLN A 261 -22.40 7.48 -17.30
CA GLN A 261 -22.92 8.48 -18.25
C GLN A 261 -22.67 9.97 -17.93
N THR A 262 -21.76 10.33 -17.01
CA THR A 262 -21.50 11.74 -16.69
C THR A 262 -20.06 12.21 -16.69
N ASP A 263 -19.03 11.35 -16.56
CA ASP A 263 -17.66 11.85 -16.79
C ASP A 263 -16.67 10.70 -16.89
N LEU A 264 -16.34 10.27 -18.11
CA LEU A 264 -15.10 9.55 -18.37
C LEU A 264 -13.98 10.56 -18.69
N GLY A 265 -14.02 11.82 -18.22
CA GLY A 265 -13.19 12.95 -18.70
C GLY A 265 -11.67 12.75 -18.81
N LEU A 266 -11.14 11.63 -18.32
CA LEU A 266 -9.77 11.16 -18.56
C LEU A 266 -9.60 10.28 -19.83
N LEU A 267 -10.59 9.46 -20.19
CA LEU A 267 -10.62 8.55 -21.33
C LEU A 267 -11.53 9.09 -22.44
N LYS A 268 -11.10 8.97 -23.70
CA LYS A 268 -11.97 9.24 -24.84
C LYS A 268 -13.07 8.19 -24.92
N GLN A 269 -14.24 8.61 -25.40
CA GLN A 269 -15.38 7.72 -25.57
C GLN A 269 -15.24 6.85 -26.83
N TRP A 270 -14.40 5.82 -26.77
CA TRP A 270 -14.30 4.87 -27.87
C TRP A 270 -15.54 3.96 -27.96
N GLY A 271 -15.86 3.54 -29.19
CA GLY A 271 -16.88 2.53 -29.45
C GLY A 271 -16.42 1.08 -29.23
N HIS A 272 -15.12 0.86 -28.98
CA HIS A 272 -14.55 -0.48 -28.83
C HIS A 272 -13.73 -0.60 -27.55
N HIS A 273 -14.01 -1.63 -26.73
CA HIS A 273 -13.36 -1.87 -25.44
C HIS A 273 -11.83 -1.95 -25.53
N LEU A 274 -11.29 -2.57 -26.58
CA LEU A 274 -9.84 -2.66 -26.79
C LEU A 274 -9.17 -1.30 -27.06
N LEU A 275 -9.85 -0.34 -27.70
CA LEU A 275 -9.29 1.00 -27.91
C LEU A 275 -9.26 1.78 -26.59
N SER A 276 -10.30 1.65 -25.77
CA SER A 276 -10.32 2.21 -24.42
C SER A 276 -9.27 1.59 -23.51
N ALA A 277 -9.02 0.29 -23.66
CA ALA A 277 -7.93 -0.38 -22.96
C ALA A 277 -6.55 0.16 -23.39
N ALA A 278 -6.34 0.42 -24.68
CA ALA A 278 -5.08 0.98 -25.18
C ALA A 278 -4.83 2.38 -24.63
N GLU A 279 -5.85 3.24 -24.65
CA GLU A 279 -5.75 4.58 -24.06
C GLU A 279 -5.57 4.54 -22.55
N ALA A 280 -6.25 3.64 -21.84
CA ALA A 280 -6.04 3.45 -20.41
C ALA A 280 -4.60 3.05 -20.09
N CYS A 281 -3.97 2.18 -20.90
CA CYS A 281 -2.56 1.83 -20.78
C CYS A 281 -1.63 3.02 -21.08
N GLU A 282 -1.91 3.80 -22.13
CA GLU A 282 -1.16 5.01 -22.47
C GLU A 282 -1.15 6.01 -21.31
N LEU A 283 -2.32 6.29 -20.75
CA LEU A 283 -2.47 7.17 -19.60
C LEU A 283 -1.82 6.57 -18.35
N ALA A 284 -1.97 5.27 -18.11
CA ALA A 284 -1.30 4.59 -16.99
C ALA A 284 0.22 4.79 -17.03
N ALA A 285 0.84 4.67 -18.21
CA ALA A 285 2.25 4.94 -18.41
C ALA A 285 2.60 6.42 -18.19
N ALA A 286 1.78 7.35 -18.69
CA ALA A 286 1.97 8.80 -18.53
C ALA A 286 1.87 9.28 -17.06
N PHE A 287 1.09 8.59 -16.23
CA PHE A 287 0.96 8.89 -14.80
C PHE A 287 2.11 8.32 -13.95
N SER A 288 2.84 7.32 -14.43
CA SER A 288 3.98 6.71 -13.71
C SER A 288 5.24 6.57 -14.58
N PRO A 289 5.71 7.63 -15.25
CA PRO A 289 6.84 7.54 -16.20
C PRO A 289 8.17 7.21 -15.50
N TYR A 290 8.26 7.43 -14.19
CA TYR A 290 9.46 7.21 -13.39
C TYR A 290 9.51 5.83 -12.73
N THR A 291 8.57 4.93 -13.05
CA THR A 291 8.61 3.53 -12.59
C THR A 291 8.64 2.60 -13.81
N PRO A 292 9.84 2.24 -14.32
CA PRO A 292 9.99 1.52 -15.60
C PRO A 292 9.19 0.22 -15.68
N LEU A 293 9.03 -0.50 -14.57
CA LEU A 293 8.24 -1.73 -14.53
C LEU A 293 6.76 -1.47 -14.85
N PHE A 294 6.16 -0.41 -14.29
CA PHE A 294 4.76 -0.10 -14.54
C PHE A 294 4.54 0.40 -15.98
N VAL A 295 5.49 1.16 -16.52
CA VAL A 295 5.48 1.57 -17.92
C VAL A 295 5.56 0.34 -18.83
N LEU A 296 6.51 -0.57 -18.57
CA LEU A 296 6.66 -1.80 -19.33
C LEU A 296 5.39 -2.65 -19.28
N THR A 297 4.82 -2.88 -18.09
CA THR A 297 3.58 -3.66 -17.97
C THR A 297 2.42 -3.02 -18.73
N ALA A 298 2.25 -1.70 -18.67
CA ALA A 298 1.20 -1.01 -19.40
C ALA A 298 1.38 -1.15 -20.93
N MET A 299 2.60 -1.08 -21.43
CA MET A 299 2.91 -1.21 -22.85
C MET A 299 2.83 -2.67 -23.35
N MET A 300 3.16 -3.65 -22.50
CA MET A 300 3.15 -5.08 -22.86
C MET A 300 1.74 -5.67 -22.99
N LEU A 301 0.70 -5.03 -22.44
CA LEU A 301 -0.68 -5.52 -22.56
C LEU A 301 -1.23 -5.56 -24.00
N PHE A 302 -0.53 -4.94 -24.95
CA PHE A 302 -0.90 -4.87 -26.36
C PHE A 302 0.13 -5.47 -27.33
N CYS A 303 1.21 -6.06 -26.83
CA CYS A 303 2.18 -6.82 -27.63
C CYS A 303 1.86 -8.32 -27.57
#